data_AF-A0A918XC96-F1
#
_entry.id   AF-A0A918XC96-F1
#
_cell.length_a   1.000
_cell.length_b   1.000
_cell.length_c   1.000
_cell.angle_alpha   90.00
_cell.angle_beta   90.00
_cell.angle_gamma   90.00
#
_symmetry.space_group_name_H-M   'P 1'
#
loop_
_entity.id
_entity.type
_entity.pdbx_description
1 polymer ?
#
loop_
_entity_poly.entity_id
_entity_poly.type
_entity_poly.pdbx_seq_one_letter_code
_entity_poly.pdbx_strand_id
1 'polypeptide(L)'
;MSHWRLNNPRSTRAKSALASRVKHKPRHAFCAERAITALLGELAPTATRRLNWSGSSEMTVMTVREDINVWCRDGQFFWNDLGRTFCHPASDPSGAAALLDPFSGTPQPSTYHFPHTVATPRRPMVAA
;
A
#
# COMPACT_ATOMS: atom_id res chain seq x y z
N MET A 1 -41.11 5.07 -18.61
CA MET A 1 -40.68 6.23 -19.42
C MET A 1 -39.15 6.24 -19.48
N SER A 2 -38.57 5.77 -20.57
CA SER A 2 -37.12 5.58 -20.72
C SER A 2 -36.48 6.87 -21.25
N HIS A 3 -35.68 7.56 -20.42
CA HIS A 3 -35.01 8.80 -20.78
C HIS A 3 -33.98 8.57 -21.90
N TRP A 4 -34.29 8.99 -23.13
CA TRP A 4 -33.42 8.85 -24.33
C TRP A 4 -32.04 9.52 -24.19
N ARG A 5 -31.86 10.42 -23.21
CA ARG A 5 -30.61 11.13 -22.95
C ARG A 5 -29.53 10.26 -22.27
N LEU A 6 -29.88 9.12 -21.70
CA LEU A 6 -28.94 8.26 -20.95
C LEU A 6 -28.28 7.17 -21.81
N ASN A 7 -28.82 6.85 -22.98
CA ASN A 7 -28.33 5.80 -23.87
C ASN A 7 -27.73 6.35 -25.17
N ASN A 8 -26.98 7.46 -25.10
CA ASN A 8 -26.24 7.92 -26.28
C ASN A 8 -24.87 7.22 -26.33
N PRO A 9 -24.67 6.24 -27.24
CA PRO A 9 -23.41 5.50 -27.35
C PRO A 9 -22.21 6.40 -27.71
N ARG A 10 -22.46 7.60 -28.29
CA ARG A 10 -21.41 8.59 -28.55
C ARG A 10 -20.95 9.28 -27.27
N SER A 11 -21.87 9.56 -26.33
CA SER A 11 -21.53 10.16 -25.04
C SER A 11 -20.73 9.19 -24.17
N THR A 12 -21.14 7.92 -24.12
CA THR A 12 -20.40 6.88 -23.39
C THR A 12 -19.03 6.66 -24.01
N ARG A 13 -18.92 6.55 -25.35
CA ARG A 13 -17.64 6.43 -26.05
C ARG A 13 -16.73 7.65 -25.80
N ALA A 14 -17.26 8.87 -25.78
CA ALA A 14 -16.49 10.08 -25.47
C ALA A 14 -15.98 10.11 -24.02
N LYS A 15 -16.82 9.73 -23.05
CA LYS A 15 -16.43 9.59 -21.63
C LYS A 15 -15.36 8.51 -21.44
N SER A 16 -15.53 7.35 -22.06
CA SER A 16 -14.54 6.26 -22.02
C SER A 16 -13.24 6.66 -22.71
N ALA A 17 -13.30 7.39 -23.83
CA ALA A 17 -12.11 7.88 -24.52
C ALA A 17 -11.37 8.97 -23.72
N LEU A 18 -12.09 9.82 -22.98
CA LEU A 18 -11.49 10.78 -22.04
C LEU A 18 -10.85 10.07 -20.84
N ALA A 19 -11.52 9.05 -20.30
CA ALA A 19 -10.97 8.23 -19.23
C ALA A 19 -9.73 7.43 -19.68
N SER A 20 -9.74 6.89 -20.91
CA SER A 20 -8.60 6.15 -21.48
C SER A 20 -7.45 7.07 -21.90
N ARG A 21 -7.69 8.37 -22.10
CA ARG A 21 -6.66 9.40 -22.34
C ARG A 21 -5.91 9.78 -21.07
N VAL A 22 -6.33 9.32 -19.89
CA VAL A 22 -5.52 9.35 -18.66
C VAL A 22 -4.37 8.35 -18.84
N LYS A 23 -3.37 8.77 -19.62
CA LYS A 23 -2.22 7.96 -20.07
C LYS A 23 -1.26 7.62 -18.92
N HIS A 24 -1.49 8.20 -17.74
CA HIS A 24 -0.73 7.95 -16.53
C HIS A 24 -1.66 7.49 -15.41
N LYS A 25 -1.38 6.30 -14.85
CA LYS A 25 -1.78 5.97 -13.47
C LYS A 25 -1.48 7.20 -12.62
N PRO A 26 -2.40 7.71 -11.77
CA PRO A 26 -2.12 8.88 -10.94
C PRO A 26 -0.94 8.54 -10.02
N ARG A 27 0.27 8.88 -10.48
CA ARG A 27 1.54 8.73 -9.75
C ARG A 27 1.62 9.69 -8.54
N HIS A 28 0.57 10.49 -8.33
CA HIS A 28 0.45 11.47 -7.26
C HIS A 28 -0.62 11.13 -6.21
N ALA A 29 -1.29 9.97 -6.31
CA ALA A 29 -2.33 9.60 -5.33
C ALA A 29 -1.75 9.02 -4.03
N PHE A 30 -0.54 8.45 -4.08
CA PHE A 30 0.11 7.80 -2.94
C PHE A 30 1.44 8.48 -2.61
N CYS A 31 1.66 8.75 -1.33
CA CYS A 31 2.90 9.27 -0.78
C CYS A 31 3.19 8.50 0.50
N ALA A 32 4.29 7.75 0.50
CA ALA A 32 4.68 6.87 1.60
C ALA A 32 4.89 7.66 2.91
N GLU A 33 5.49 8.86 2.82
CA GLU A 33 5.67 9.75 3.99
C GLU A 33 4.34 10.15 4.61
N ARG A 34 3.34 10.51 3.78
CA ARG A 34 2.01 10.87 4.27
C ARG A 34 1.29 9.67 4.91
N ALA A 35 1.45 8.48 4.34
CA ALA A 35 0.86 7.26 4.90
C ALA A 35 1.49 6.91 6.25
N ILE A 36 2.82 6.97 6.37
CA ILE A 36 3.54 6.77 7.64
C ILE A 36 3.16 7.85 8.66
N THR A 37 3.02 9.11 8.24
CA THR A 37 2.57 10.20 9.11
C THR A 37 1.16 9.95 9.65
N ALA A 38 0.25 9.43 8.83
CA ALA A 38 -1.08 9.05 9.29
C ALA A 38 -1.03 7.90 10.29
N LEU A 39 -0.24 6.86 9.99
CA LEU A 39 -0.03 5.72 10.90
C LEU A 39 0.60 6.15 12.24
N LEU A 40 1.53 7.10 12.21
CA LEU A 40 2.09 7.73 13.41
C LEU A 40 1.03 8.43 14.25
N GLY A 41 0.09 9.13 13.61
CA GLY A 41 -1.01 9.80 14.30
C GLY A 41 -1.89 8.82 15.08
N GLU A 42 -2.16 7.65 14.50
CA GLU A 42 -2.94 6.59 15.13
C GLU A 42 -2.18 5.88 16.26
N LEU A 43 -0.86 5.73 16.12
CA LEU A 43 0.00 5.07 17.12
C LEU A 43 0.44 6.00 18.25
N ALA A 44 0.47 7.32 18.03
CA ALA A 44 0.94 8.30 19.01
C ALA A 44 0.24 8.24 20.39
N PRO A 45 -1.08 7.99 20.49
CA PRO A 45 -1.76 7.85 21.78
C PRO A 45 -1.27 6.65 22.62
N THR A 46 -0.82 5.58 21.95
CA THR A 46 -0.43 4.31 22.59
C THR A 46 1.10 4.16 22.69
N ALA A 47 1.84 4.97 21.95
CA ALA A 47 3.30 4.91 21.91
C ALA A 47 3.92 5.50 23.19
N THR A 48 4.60 4.66 23.96
CA THR A 48 5.38 5.07 25.15
C THR A 48 6.70 5.77 24.79
N ARG A 49 7.12 5.74 23.52
CA ARG A 49 8.36 6.32 23.02
C ARG A 49 8.13 7.05 21.70
N ARG A 50 8.97 8.07 21.40
CA ARG A 50 9.00 8.70 20.07
C ARG A 50 9.28 7.64 19.00
N LEU A 51 8.34 7.52 18.08
CA LEU A 51 8.45 6.70 16.89
C LEU A 51 9.30 7.45 15.86
N ASN A 52 10.40 6.84 15.44
CA ASN A 52 11.30 7.41 14.44
C ASN A 52 10.96 6.85 13.06
N TRP A 53 11.00 7.70 12.05
CA TRP A 53 10.79 7.31 10.66
C TRP A 53 11.79 8.01 9.74
N SER A 54 12.06 7.39 8.60
CA SER A 54 12.98 7.92 7.58
C SER A 54 12.59 7.37 6.21
N GLY A 55 12.72 8.18 5.18
CA GLY A 55 12.47 7.74 3.81
C GLY A 55 12.17 8.86 2.84
N SER A 56 11.51 8.49 1.75
CA SER A 56 11.05 9.38 0.69
C SER A 56 9.58 9.11 0.38
N SER A 57 8.99 9.98 -0.45
CA SER A 57 7.61 9.86 -0.91
C SER A 57 7.29 8.53 -1.62
N GLU A 58 8.28 7.81 -2.13
CA GLU A 58 8.09 6.50 -2.77
C GLU A 58 8.18 5.33 -1.77
N MET A 59 9.10 5.42 -0.80
CA MET A 59 9.27 4.40 0.23
C MET A 59 9.72 5.03 1.54
N THR A 60 9.02 4.71 2.61
CA THR A 60 9.32 5.21 3.96
C THR A 60 9.30 4.07 4.97
N VAL A 61 10.25 4.07 5.90
CA VAL A 61 10.32 3.12 7.02
C VAL A 61 10.09 3.85 8.33
N MET A 62 9.37 3.19 9.23
CA MET A 62 9.17 3.62 10.61
C MET A 62 9.45 2.45 11.55
N THR A 63 10.14 2.74 12.65
CA THR A 63 10.34 1.76 13.72
C THR A 63 9.31 2.01 14.81
N VAL A 64 8.46 1.01 15.08
CA VAL A 64 7.37 1.09 16.07
C VAL A 64 7.85 0.63 17.46
N ARG A 65 8.64 -0.44 17.50
CA ARG A 65 9.23 -1.06 18.71
C ARG A 65 10.63 -1.59 18.41
N GLU A 66 11.36 -2.02 19.43
CA GLU A 66 12.76 -2.48 19.29
C GLU A 66 12.97 -3.51 18.16
N ASP A 67 11.95 -4.30 17.83
CA ASP A 67 12.04 -5.35 16.81
C ASP A 67 11.07 -5.19 15.63
N ILE A 68 10.21 -4.16 15.61
CA ILE A 68 9.17 -4.01 14.57
C ILE A 68 9.43 -2.78 13.71
N ASN A 69 9.83 -3.04 12.46
CA ASN A 69 9.97 -2.04 11.41
C ASN A 69 8.82 -2.14 10.42
N VAL A 70 8.11 -1.04 10.22
CA VAL A 70 7.01 -0.89 9.27
C VAL A 70 7.52 -0.15 8.04
N TRP A 71 7.40 -0.76 6.88
CA TRP A 71 7.78 -0.22 5.58
C TRP A 71 6.53 0.16 4.81
N CYS A 72 6.46 1.38 4.32
CA CYS A 72 5.40 1.82 3.43
C CYS A 72 5.97 1.94 2.01
N ARG A 73 5.48 1.11 1.09
CA ARG A 73 5.83 1.15 -0.34
C ARG A 73 4.64 0.76 -1.18
N ASP A 74 4.54 1.31 -2.39
CA ASP A 74 3.53 0.91 -3.39
C ASP A 74 2.06 0.96 -2.91
N GLY A 75 1.73 1.77 -1.89
CA GLY A 75 0.37 1.82 -1.32
C GLY A 75 0.11 0.80 -0.20
N GLN A 76 1.14 0.16 0.33
CA GLN A 76 1.02 -0.90 1.33
C GLN A 76 2.04 -0.72 2.47
N PHE A 77 1.62 -1.08 3.68
CA PHE A 77 2.47 -1.26 4.85
C PHE A 77 2.92 -2.72 4.93
N PHE A 78 4.19 -2.91 5.23
CA PHE A 78 4.81 -4.22 5.45
C PHE A 78 5.56 -4.20 6.76
N TRP A 79 5.41 -5.22 7.59
CA TRP A 79 6.27 -5.37 8.76
C TRP A 79 6.50 -6.84 9.05
N ASN A 80 7.58 -7.11 9.78
CA ASN A 80 7.82 -8.44 10.32
C ASN A 80 7.52 -8.40 11.82
N ASP A 81 6.74 -9.36 12.27
CA ASP A 81 6.52 -9.62 13.69
C ASP A 81 6.69 -11.12 13.96
N LEU A 82 7.60 -11.46 14.89
CA LEU A 82 7.92 -12.84 15.30
C LEU A 82 8.19 -13.81 14.13
N GLY A 83 8.83 -13.33 13.07
CA GLY A 83 9.17 -14.14 11.88
C GLY A 83 8.03 -14.24 10.85
N ARG A 84 6.91 -13.54 11.06
CA ARG A 84 5.79 -13.45 10.12
C ARG A 84 5.78 -12.09 9.45
N THR A 85 5.69 -12.09 8.12
CA THR A 85 5.52 -10.85 7.35
C THR A 85 4.03 -10.53 7.22
N PHE A 86 3.65 -9.35 7.69
CA PHE A 86 2.31 -8.80 7.54
C PHE A 86 2.30 -7.76 6.42
N CYS A 87 1.18 -7.68 5.73
CA CYS A 87 0.91 -6.69 4.69
C CYS A 87 -0.45 -6.06 4.94
N HIS A 88 -0.53 -4.73 4.92
CA HIS A 88 -1.76 -3.99 5.11
C HIS A 88 -1.87 -2.82 4.11
N PRO A 89 -3.06 -2.49 3.58
CA PRO A 89 -3.22 -1.33 2.72
C PRO A 89 -2.89 -0.02 3.44
N ALA A 90 -2.19 0.88 2.75
CA ALA A 90 -1.84 2.22 3.27
C ALA A 90 -3.03 3.20 3.27
N SER A 91 -4.16 2.81 2.65
CA SER A 91 -5.42 3.55 2.73
C SER A 91 -6.12 3.43 4.08
N ASP A 92 -5.71 2.46 4.90
CA ASP A 92 -6.29 2.21 6.22
C ASP A 92 -5.19 2.15 7.31
N PRO A 93 -4.68 3.32 7.74
CA PRO A 93 -3.67 3.42 8.79
C PRO A 93 -4.22 3.00 10.16
N SER A 94 -5.50 3.22 10.45
CA SER A 94 -6.12 2.82 11.72
C SER A 94 -6.18 1.30 11.85
N GLY A 95 -6.55 0.58 10.78
CA GLY A 95 -6.47 -0.88 10.75
C GLY A 95 -5.05 -1.39 10.96
N ALA A 96 -4.05 -0.80 10.30
CA ALA A 96 -2.65 -1.16 10.51
C ALA A 96 -2.18 -0.88 11.95
N ALA A 97 -2.58 0.24 12.55
CA ALA A 97 -2.27 0.57 13.94
C ALA A 97 -2.88 -0.44 14.92
N ALA A 98 -4.12 -0.86 14.68
CA ALA A 98 -4.76 -1.90 15.48
C ALA A 98 -3.96 -3.20 15.43
N LEU A 99 -3.45 -3.62 14.26
CA LEU A 99 -2.63 -4.84 14.13
C LEU A 99 -1.26 -4.73 14.81
N LEU A 100 -0.74 -3.51 14.97
CA LEU A 100 0.53 -3.22 15.62
C LEU A 100 0.39 -3.01 17.13
N ASP A 101 -0.84 -2.91 17.64
CA ASP A 101 -1.11 -2.81 19.06
C ASP A 101 -0.89 -4.18 19.73
N PRO A 102 0.04 -4.32 20.67
CA PRO A 102 0.31 -5.57 21.39
C PRO A 102 -0.88 -6.08 22.21
N PHE A 103 -1.85 -5.22 22.52
CA PHE A 103 -3.06 -5.59 23.25
C PHE A 103 -4.20 -5.99 22.30
N SER A 104 -4.03 -5.78 20.99
CA SER A 104 -4.90 -6.41 20.00
C SER A 104 -4.56 -7.90 19.96
N GLY A 105 -5.47 -8.73 20.48
CA GLY A 105 -5.29 -10.19 20.42
C GLY A 105 -5.04 -10.63 18.98
N THR A 106 -3.95 -11.38 18.77
CA THR A 106 -3.48 -11.99 17.51
C THR A 106 -4.45 -11.85 16.32
N PRO A 107 -4.22 -10.87 15.43
CA PRO A 107 -4.98 -10.78 14.20
C PRO A 107 -4.59 -11.92 13.25
N GLN A 108 -5.60 -12.63 12.75
CA GLN A 108 -5.46 -13.62 11.69
C GLN A 108 -4.79 -12.97 10.45
N PRO A 109 -3.75 -13.58 9.87
CA PRO A 109 -3.08 -13.04 8.70
C PRO A 109 -4.05 -13.03 7.51
N SER A 110 -4.40 -11.85 7.01
CA SER A 110 -5.10 -11.74 5.73
C SER A 110 -4.14 -12.17 4.61
N THR A 111 -4.45 -13.31 4.01
CA THR A 111 -3.72 -13.94 2.90
C THR A 111 -3.81 -13.10 1.63
N TYR A 112 -3.12 -11.96 1.58
CA TYR A 112 -2.90 -11.26 0.31
C TYR A 112 -1.74 -11.94 -0.41
N HIS A 113 -2.09 -12.91 -1.26
CA HIS A 113 -1.18 -13.62 -2.13
C HIS A 113 -0.63 -12.64 -3.18
N PHE A 114 0.65 -12.27 -3.05
CA PHE A 114 1.39 -11.66 -4.14
C PHE A 114 1.75 -12.74 -5.16
N PRO A 115 1.39 -12.61 -6.45
CA PRO A 115 1.99 -13.43 -7.48
C PRO A 115 3.45 -12.98 -7.62
N HIS A 116 4.36 -13.77 -7.06
CA HIS A 116 5.78 -13.69 -7.36
C HIS A 116 5.98 -14.15 -8.81
N THR A 117 5.82 -13.25 -9.77
CA THR A 117 6.25 -13.52 -11.15
C THR A 117 7.06 -12.35 -11.65
N VAL A 118 8.33 -12.31 -11.24
CA VAL A 118 9.40 -11.78 -12.10
C VAL A 118 10.47 -12.85 -12.15
N ALA A 119 10.20 -13.90 -12.93
CA ALA A 119 11.24 -14.78 -13.43
C ALA A 119 12.18 -13.92 -14.28
N THR A 120 13.38 -13.67 -13.77
CA THR A 120 14.48 -13.10 -14.53
C THR A 120 14.77 -14.05 -15.70
N PRO A 121 14.77 -13.61 -16.97
CA PRO A 121 15.25 -14.46 -18.03
C PRO A 121 16.77 -14.57 -17.89
N ARG A 122 17.24 -15.69 -17.32
CA ARG A 122 18.63 -16.12 -17.47
C ARG A 122 18.87 -16.41 -18.94
N ARG A 123 19.52 -15.46 -19.59
CA ARG A 123 20.14 -15.58 -20.92
C ARG A 123 21.09 -16.80 -20.87
N PRO A 124 20.89 -17.86 -21.69
CA PRO A 124 21.93 -18.86 -21.85
C PRO A 124 23.09 -18.23 -22.65
N MET A 125 24.27 -18.26 -22.05
CA MET A 125 25.54 -17.98 -22.70
C MET A 125 25.79 -19.11 -23.70
N VAL A 126 25.70 -18.81 -25.00
CA VAL A 126 26.10 -19.74 -26.06
C VAL A 126 27.62 -19.81 -26.04
N ALA A 127 28.14 -21.01 -25.81
CA ALA A 127 29.54 -21.35 -25.97
C ALA A 127 29.70 -22.27 -27.19
N ALA A 128 30.73 -21.94 -27.99
CA ALA A 128 31.30 -22.64 -29.16
C ALA A 128 30.45 -22.63 -30.44
#